data_AF-A0A645BF64-F1
#
_entry.id   AF-A0A645BF64-F1
#
_cell.length_a   1.000
_cell.length_b   1.000
_cell.length_c   1.000
_cell.angle_alpha   90.00
_cell.angle_beta   90.00
_cell.angle_gamma   90.00
#
_symmetry.space_group_name_H-M   'P 1'
#
loop_
_entity.id
_entity.type
_entity.pdbx_description
1 polymer ?
#
loop_
_entity_poly.entity_id
_entity_poly.type
_entity_poly.pdbx_seq_one_letter_code
_entity_poly.pdbx_strand_id
1 'polypeptide(L)'
;MGLALKSRILLYEGTYSKYHGLRDANACKVLLQEAVDASKELMESGMYTIYSTGDPHRDYFNLFQPKDAYTEEVILARSTQNQYFYYTPNFTSTSNGNYGATYSLISDYLMSNGETFQKRYPDESKRRALPYMDEFKDRDPRLWQTLVFPGYVRVGTSAEALTDFNQNTTGYMIHKRVGPPIEDQGGGLRDVIMIRYAEVLLNYAEAKAELGILTQEDLDISVNLIRKRVNLPPLSINSPLDPYLDDYYKNTSDPMILEIRRERRVELAFEGFRTEDLKRWKEGQLFRDRYQGMYIKEFNTYIDLNNDGSPDLYVLKNNQTPPSDRIAGVQYFRLADVAALSEGEYGRIIPYSRELPEFKDWEYLNPIPTEELTLNKMLKQNPGWDNLN
;
A
#
# COMPACT_ATOMS: atom_id res chain seq x y z
N MET A 1 16.70 9.29 15.38
CA MET A 1 15.53 8.53 15.86
C MET A 1 14.48 9.38 16.57
N GLY A 2 14.80 10.08 17.67
CA GLY A 2 13.80 10.81 18.47
C GLY A 2 12.96 11.83 17.67
N LEU A 3 13.61 12.64 16.82
CA LEU A 3 12.93 13.61 15.94
C LEU A 3 11.97 12.93 14.94
N ALA A 4 12.38 11.82 14.34
CA ALA A 4 11.55 11.09 13.39
C ALA A 4 10.28 10.54 14.07
N LEU A 5 10.42 9.94 15.25
CA LEU A 5 9.26 9.46 16.02
C LEU A 5 8.36 10.62 16.47
N LYS A 6 8.94 11.74 16.93
CA LYS A 6 8.22 12.97 17.27
C LYS A 6 7.38 13.47 16.07
N SER A 7 7.97 13.52 14.87
CA SER A 7 7.26 13.94 13.66
C SER A 7 6.04 13.07 13.36
N ARG A 8 6.18 11.74 13.44
CA ARG A 8 5.10 10.77 13.20
C ARG A 8 3.96 10.95 14.20
N ILE A 9 4.28 11.00 15.50
CA ILE A 9 3.28 11.12 16.56
C ILE A 9 2.51 12.43 16.42
N LEU A 10 3.21 13.54 16.20
CA LEU A 10 2.58 14.85 16.14
C LEU A 10 1.77 15.07 14.87
N LEU A 11 2.22 14.53 13.73
CA LEU A 11 1.41 14.48 12.51
C LEU A 11 0.13 13.68 12.75
N TYR A 12 0.25 12.50 13.38
CA TYR A 12 -0.89 11.65 13.70
C TYR A 12 -1.88 12.39 14.59
N GLU A 13 -1.43 12.87 15.75
CA GLU A 13 -2.30 13.55 16.73
C GLU A 13 -2.89 14.85 16.19
N GLY A 14 -2.11 15.62 15.42
CA GLY A 14 -2.54 16.87 14.79
C GLY A 14 -3.65 16.64 13.75
N THR A 15 -3.47 15.67 12.86
CA THR A 15 -4.47 15.33 11.84
C THR A 15 -5.68 14.61 12.43
N TYR A 16 -5.47 13.63 13.32
CA TYR A 16 -6.56 12.94 14.04
C TYR A 16 -7.41 13.95 14.81
N SER A 17 -6.80 14.83 15.60
CA SER A 17 -7.55 15.86 16.34
C SER A 17 -8.29 16.83 15.42
N LYS A 18 -7.67 17.24 14.30
CA LYS A 18 -8.26 18.15 13.30
C LYS A 18 -9.51 17.55 12.68
N TYR A 19 -9.42 16.34 12.12
CA TYR A 19 -10.52 15.72 11.38
C TYR A 19 -11.62 15.17 12.29
N HIS A 20 -11.28 14.74 13.51
CA HIS A 20 -12.25 14.25 14.49
C HIS A 20 -12.87 15.36 15.36
N GLY A 21 -12.36 16.59 15.28
CA GLY A 21 -12.88 17.71 16.07
C GLY A 21 -12.61 17.58 17.56
N LEU A 22 -11.49 16.96 17.94
CA LEU A 22 -11.15 16.66 19.35
C LEU A 22 -10.42 17.80 20.05
N ARG A 23 -9.86 18.74 19.30
CA ARG A 23 -9.16 19.92 19.79
C ARG A 23 -9.53 21.13 18.95
N ASP A 24 -9.37 22.32 19.51
CA ASP A 24 -9.52 23.54 18.74
C ASP A 24 -8.45 23.67 17.63
N ALA A 25 -8.74 24.51 16.63
CA ALA A 25 -7.89 24.66 15.46
C ALA A 25 -6.46 25.13 15.80
N ASN A 26 -6.27 25.96 16.84
CA ASN A 26 -4.94 26.42 17.22
C ASN A 26 -4.13 25.29 17.86
N ALA A 27 -4.74 24.49 18.75
CA ALA A 27 -4.09 23.33 19.32
C ALA A 27 -3.64 22.32 18.24
N CYS A 28 -4.49 22.06 17.23
CA CYS A 28 -4.12 21.23 16.08
C CYS A 28 -2.95 21.82 15.28
N LYS A 29 -2.97 23.15 15.02
CA LYS A 29 -1.87 23.85 14.33
C LYS A 29 -0.55 23.75 15.08
N VAL A 30 -0.56 23.85 16.41
CA VAL A 30 0.66 23.69 17.24
C VAL A 30 1.26 22.29 17.06
N LEU A 31 0.44 21.24 17.11
CA LEU A 31 0.91 19.87 16.90
C LEU A 31 1.52 19.69 15.50
N LEU A 32 0.85 20.20 14.47
CA LEU A 32 1.34 20.11 13.09
C LEU A 32 2.63 20.93 12.89
N GLN A 33 2.74 22.11 13.50
CA GLN A 33 3.96 22.92 13.46
C GLN A 33 5.14 22.19 14.11
N GLU A 34 4.92 21.57 15.27
CA GLU A 34 5.95 20.76 15.93
C GLU A 34 6.34 19.51 15.12
N ALA A 35 5.43 18.98 14.30
CA ALA A 35 5.73 17.91 13.33
C ALA A 35 6.61 18.42 12.18
N VAL A 36 6.32 19.63 11.66
CA VAL A 36 7.14 20.32 10.66
C VAL A 36 8.54 20.56 11.21
N ASP A 37 8.65 21.14 12.40
CA ASP A 37 9.92 21.52 13.02
C ASP A 37 10.80 20.29 13.29
N ALA A 38 10.22 19.23 13.85
CA ALA A 38 10.95 17.98 14.10
C ALA A 38 11.44 17.30 12.81
N SER A 39 10.62 17.33 11.75
CA SER A 39 11.01 16.78 10.45
C SER A 39 12.11 17.62 9.81
N LYS A 40 11.96 18.94 9.82
CA LYS A 40 12.88 19.90 9.23
C LYS A 40 14.25 19.86 9.91
N GLU A 41 14.29 19.80 11.24
CA GLU A 41 15.54 19.65 12.00
C GLU A 41 16.29 18.37 11.58
N LEU A 42 15.57 17.26 11.39
CA LEU A 42 16.20 16.03 10.91
C LEU A 42 16.69 16.14 9.46
N MET A 43 15.91 16.79 8.58
CA MET A 43 16.30 17.02 7.19
C MET A 43 17.55 17.91 7.09
N GLU A 44 17.62 19.00 7.86
CA GLU A 44 18.74 19.94 7.88
C GLU A 44 20.01 19.36 8.53
N SER A 45 19.87 18.31 9.35
CA SER A 45 21.03 17.61 9.92
C SER A 45 21.93 16.96 8.87
N GLY A 46 21.39 16.66 7.67
CA GLY A 46 22.11 15.98 6.60
C GLY A 46 22.52 14.54 6.92
N MET A 47 22.04 13.95 8.03
CA MET A 47 22.42 12.60 8.46
C MET A 47 21.84 11.49 7.57
N TYR A 48 20.75 11.75 6.86
CA TYR A 48 20.02 10.76 6.08
C TYR A 48 19.74 11.28 4.67
N THR A 49 19.69 10.37 3.71
CA THR A 49 19.37 10.61 2.31
C THR A 49 18.47 9.51 1.77
N ILE A 50 17.70 9.80 0.72
CA ILE A 50 16.99 8.75 -0.01
C ILE A 50 18.01 7.80 -0.64
N TYR A 51 17.85 6.50 -0.41
CA TYR A 51 18.66 5.46 -1.01
C TYR A 51 18.52 5.52 -2.53
N SER A 52 19.65 5.63 -3.21
CA SER A 52 19.70 5.55 -4.66
C SER A 52 21.08 5.10 -5.13
N THR A 53 21.09 4.17 -6.08
CA THR A 53 22.28 3.78 -6.86
C THR A 53 22.28 4.42 -8.24
N GLY A 54 21.25 5.21 -8.56
CA GLY A 54 20.99 5.79 -9.87
C GLY A 54 20.16 4.90 -10.79
N ASP A 55 19.69 3.74 -10.30
CA ASP A 55 18.81 2.85 -11.04
C ASP A 55 17.35 3.02 -10.58
N PRO A 56 16.55 3.85 -11.27
CA PRO A 56 15.14 4.04 -10.91
C PRO A 56 14.33 2.75 -11.05
N HIS A 57 14.88 1.78 -11.80
CA HIS A 57 14.33 0.46 -11.99
C HIS A 57 14.86 -0.60 -11.02
N ARG A 58 15.57 -0.25 -9.96
CA ARG A 58 15.87 -1.22 -8.89
C ARG A 58 15.98 -0.60 -7.51
N ASP A 59 16.21 0.70 -7.39
CA ASP A 59 16.54 1.34 -6.12
C ASP A 59 15.47 1.13 -5.03
N TYR A 60 14.19 1.24 -5.37
CA TYR A 60 13.12 1.04 -4.39
C TYR A 60 13.02 -0.41 -3.94
N PHE A 61 13.18 -1.37 -4.86
CA PHE A 61 13.23 -2.80 -4.53
C PHE A 61 14.45 -3.13 -3.66
N ASN A 62 15.62 -2.70 -4.10
CA ASN A 62 16.92 -2.96 -3.49
C ASN A 62 16.99 -2.46 -2.04
N LEU A 63 16.31 -1.35 -1.71
CA LEU A 63 16.23 -0.83 -0.33
C LEU A 63 15.78 -1.90 0.69
N PHE A 64 14.95 -2.87 0.28
CA PHE A 64 14.37 -3.88 1.16
C PHE A 64 15.03 -5.27 1.09
N GLN A 65 16.09 -5.44 0.30
CA GLN A 65 16.75 -6.73 0.05
C GLN A 65 17.95 -7.06 0.97
N PRO A 66 18.76 -6.10 1.44
CA PRO A 66 19.87 -6.41 2.32
C PRO A 66 19.45 -7.04 3.63
N LYS A 67 20.35 -7.90 4.13
CA LYS A 67 20.30 -8.43 5.50
C LYS A 67 20.29 -7.28 6.52
N ASP A 68 21.30 -6.44 6.45
CA ASP A 68 21.48 -5.26 7.29
C ASP A 68 20.95 -4.03 6.56
N ALA A 69 20.12 -3.23 7.24
CA ALA A 69 19.47 -2.09 6.62
C ALA A 69 20.47 -1.00 6.16
N TYR A 70 20.19 -0.36 5.02
CA TYR A 70 20.94 0.80 4.52
C TYR A 70 20.79 2.00 5.46
N THR A 71 21.85 2.33 6.20
CA THR A 71 21.83 3.39 7.23
C THR A 71 21.69 4.79 6.65
N GLU A 72 21.90 4.97 5.35
CA GLU A 72 21.69 6.24 4.66
C GLU A 72 20.23 6.67 4.67
N GLU A 73 19.29 5.73 4.48
CA GLU A 73 17.85 6.02 4.49
C GLU A 73 17.17 5.53 5.79
N VAL A 74 17.64 4.42 6.36
CA VAL A 74 16.95 3.76 7.48
C VAL A 74 17.38 4.37 8.82
N ILE A 75 16.39 4.92 9.55
CA ILE A 75 16.59 5.63 10.83
C ILE A 75 16.44 4.67 12.01
N LEU A 76 15.54 3.70 11.91
CA LEU A 76 15.32 2.66 12.91
C LEU A 76 14.94 1.36 12.22
N ALA A 77 15.67 0.30 12.53
CA ALA A 77 15.34 -1.06 12.14
C ALA A 77 15.37 -2.01 13.34
N ARG A 78 14.54 -3.04 13.31
CA ARG A 78 14.66 -4.18 14.22
C ARG A 78 15.57 -5.21 13.58
N SER A 79 16.73 -5.43 14.20
CA SER A 79 17.72 -6.37 13.69
C SER A 79 17.30 -7.82 13.87
N THR A 80 17.69 -8.65 12.90
CA THR A 80 17.37 -10.09 12.82
C THR A 80 18.49 -11.02 13.22
N GLN A 81 19.65 -10.52 13.67
CA GLN A 81 20.87 -11.33 13.84
C GLN A 81 20.68 -12.68 14.55
N ASN A 82 19.71 -12.80 15.46
CA ASN A 82 19.42 -14.02 16.22
C ASN A 82 17.99 -14.55 16.07
N GLN A 83 17.13 -13.95 15.24
CA GLN A 83 15.73 -14.37 15.06
C GLN A 83 15.23 -14.11 13.63
N TYR A 84 14.63 -15.13 13.03
CA TYR A 84 13.95 -15.01 11.74
C TYR A 84 12.67 -14.18 11.86
N PHE A 85 12.41 -13.32 10.87
CA PHE A 85 11.07 -12.77 10.66
C PHE A 85 10.36 -13.49 9.52
N TYR A 86 9.11 -13.85 9.79
CA TYR A 86 8.19 -14.46 8.84
C TYR A 86 7.59 -13.41 7.91
N TYR A 87 8.43 -12.66 7.20
CA TYR A 87 7.93 -11.71 6.20
C TYR A 87 7.70 -12.40 4.85
N THR A 88 8.73 -13.06 4.29
CA THR A 88 8.62 -13.83 3.03
C THR A 88 7.46 -14.84 3.08
N PRO A 89 7.35 -15.70 4.12
CA PRO A 89 6.26 -16.67 4.20
C PRO A 89 4.86 -16.06 4.19
N ASN A 90 4.65 -14.81 4.64
CA ASN A 90 3.32 -14.18 4.59
C ASN A 90 2.84 -14.00 3.15
N PHE A 91 3.75 -13.85 2.19
CA PHE A 91 3.42 -13.59 0.78
C PHE A 91 3.69 -14.78 -0.14
N THR A 92 4.41 -15.81 0.35
CA THR A 92 4.79 -16.97 -0.46
C THR A 92 4.29 -18.32 0.07
N SER A 93 3.69 -18.36 1.27
CA SER A 93 3.19 -19.61 1.85
C SER A 93 1.66 -19.60 1.90
N THR A 94 1.07 -20.70 1.42
CA THR A 94 -0.38 -20.95 1.41
C THR A 94 -1.00 -20.97 2.81
N SER A 95 -0.19 -21.13 3.86
CA SER A 95 -0.65 -21.25 5.25
C SER A 95 -0.61 -19.93 6.04
N ASN A 96 -0.09 -18.84 5.48
CA ASN A 96 0.19 -17.59 6.21
C ASN A 96 -0.64 -16.38 5.73
N GLY A 97 -1.74 -16.60 5.02
CA GLY A 97 -2.78 -15.58 4.82
C GLY A 97 -3.11 -15.19 3.38
N ASN A 98 -2.37 -15.69 2.38
CA ASN A 98 -2.62 -15.46 0.95
C ASN A 98 -2.91 -13.99 0.60
N TYR A 99 -2.08 -13.08 1.10
CA TYR A 99 -2.28 -11.65 0.94
C TYR A 99 -2.07 -11.22 -0.52
N GLY A 100 -3.04 -10.50 -1.08
CA GLY A 100 -2.94 -9.87 -2.38
C GLY A 100 -3.15 -8.36 -2.28
N ALA A 101 -2.48 -7.60 -3.15
CA ALA A 101 -2.75 -6.18 -3.29
C ALA A 101 -4.14 -5.94 -3.88
N THR A 102 -4.70 -4.74 -3.67
CA THR A 102 -6.00 -4.38 -4.25
C THR A 102 -5.82 -3.48 -5.46
N TYR A 103 -6.76 -3.57 -6.41
CA TYR A 103 -6.86 -2.69 -7.56
C TYR A 103 -6.90 -1.21 -7.16
N SER A 104 -7.50 -0.88 -6.00
CA SER A 104 -7.47 0.47 -5.43
C SER A 104 -6.04 0.97 -5.17
N LEU A 105 -5.14 0.12 -4.64
CA LEU A 105 -3.74 0.50 -4.46
C LEU A 105 -3.03 0.62 -5.82
N ILE A 106 -3.29 -0.30 -6.75
CA ILE A 106 -2.66 -0.31 -8.08
C ILE A 106 -3.07 0.92 -8.90
N SER A 107 -4.30 1.39 -8.73
CA SER A 107 -4.83 2.59 -9.39
C SER A 107 -4.22 3.89 -8.85
N ASP A 108 -3.59 3.87 -7.68
CA ASP A 108 -2.94 5.06 -7.09
C ASP A 108 -1.49 5.26 -7.55
N TYR A 109 -0.86 4.23 -8.13
CA TYR A 109 0.42 4.41 -8.81
C TYR A 109 0.22 5.32 -10.03
N LEU A 110 1.08 6.30 -10.21
CA LEU A 110 1.03 7.16 -11.38
C LEU A 110 1.43 6.38 -12.65
N MET A 111 1.21 7.00 -13.80
CA MET A 111 1.93 6.67 -15.02
C MET A 111 3.39 7.17 -14.89
N SER A 112 4.32 6.63 -15.69
CA SER A 112 5.75 6.99 -15.68
C SER A 112 5.98 8.47 -16.04
N ASN A 113 5.06 9.08 -16.79
CA ASN A 113 5.05 10.51 -17.11
C ASN A 113 4.40 11.38 -16.01
N GLY A 114 4.09 10.82 -14.83
CA GLY A 114 3.48 11.52 -13.70
C GLY A 114 1.97 11.78 -13.83
N GLU A 115 1.34 11.38 -14.94
CA GLU A 115 -0.11 11.44 -15.10
C GLU A 115 -0.81 10.41 -14.21
N THR A 116 -2.03 10.69 -13.76
CA THR A 116 -2.80 9.76 -12.94
C THR A 116 -3.39 8.65 -13.80
N PHE A 117 -3.50 7.44 -13.27
CA PHE A 117 -4.00 6.29 -14.02
C PHE A 117 -5.42 6.53 -14.56
N GLN A 118 -6.24 7.23 -13.78
CA GLN A 118 -7.61 7.62 -14.11
C GLN A 118 -7.64 8.65 -15.24
N LYS A 119 -6.69 9.59 -15.29
CA LYS A 119 -6.61 10.56 -16.38
C LYS A 119 -6.12 9.91 -17.68
N ARG A 120 -5.16 8.98 -17.61
CA ARG A 120 -4.68 8.20 -18.77
C ARG A 120 -5.76 7.29 -19.37
N TYR A 121 -6.63 6.75 -18.51
CA TYR A 121 -7.76 5.88 -18.87
C TYR A 121 -9.07 6.46 -18.31
N PRO A 122 -9.63 7.50 -18.94
CA PRO A 122 -10.77 8.24 -18.41
C PRO A 122 -12.09 7.45 -18.47
N ASP A 123 -12.22 6.52 -19.42
CA ASP A 123 -13.33 5.58 -19.51
C ASP A 123 -13.18 4.51 -18.42
N GLU A 124 -14.00 4.63 -17.37
CA GLU A 124 -13.93 3.74 -16.21
C GLU A 124 -14.15 2.27 -16.57
N SER A 125 -15.12 1.97 -17.44
CA SER A 125 -15.42 0.59 -17.85
C SER A 125 -14.23 -0.05 -18.54
N LYS A 126 -13.55 0.69 -19.43
CA LYS A 126 -12.32 0.21 -20.06
C LYS A 126 -11.17 0.08 -19.07
N ARG A 127 -10.97 1.09 -18.21
CA ARG A 127 -9.93 1.07 -17.17
C ARG A 127 -10.09 -0.12 -16.22
N ARG A 128 -11.31 -0.43 -15.81
CA ARG A 128 -11.63 -1.56 -14.92
C ARG A 128 -11.50 -2.92 -15.62
N ALA A 129 -11.46 -2.96 -16.95
CA ALA A 129 -11.32 -4.17 -17.76
C ALA A 129 -9.93 -4.34 -18.38
N LEU A 130 -8.93 -3.54 -17.97
CA LEU A 130 -7.57 -3.66 -18.47
C LEU A 130 -7.00 -5.06 -18.16
N PRO A 131 -6.40 -5.75 -19.15
CA PRO A 131 -5.65 -6.97 -18.92
C PRO A 131 -4.49 -6.75 -17.94
N TYR A 132 -4.12 -7.81 -17.20
CA TYR A 132 -3.09 -7.75 -16.17
C TYR A 132 -1.79 -7.10 -16.64
N MET A 133 -1.23 -7.53 -17.77
CA MET A 133 0.00 -6.93 -18.33
C MET A 133 -0.17 -5.45 -18.67
N ASP A 134 -1.33 -5.03 -19.18
CA ASP A 134 -1.58 -3.64 -19.55
C ASP A 134 -1.63 -2.70 -18.34
N GLU A 135 -2.00 -3.22 -17.16
CA GLU A 135 -1.96 -2.46 -15.92
C GLU A 135 -0.52 -2.10 -15.49
N PHE A 136 0.51 -2.81 -15.95
CA PHE A 136 1.92 -2.54 -15.60
C PHE A 136 2.66 -1.68 -16.64
N LYS A 137 2.06 -1.40 -17.80
CA LYS A 137 2.69 -0.61 -18.87
C LYS A 137 2.78 0.88 -18.51
N ASP A 138 3.97 1.45 -18.72
CA ASP A 138 4.27 2.87 -18.52
C ASP A 138 3.85 3.40 -17.14
N ARG A 139 4.06 2.61 -16.08
CA ARG A 139 3.68 2.97 -14.70
C ARG A 139 4.85 3.52 -13.89
N ASP A 140 4.52 4.14 -12.77
CA ASP A 140 5.46 4.43 -11.67
C ASP A 140 6.34 3.20 -11.40
N PRO A 141 7.68 3.36 -11.43
CA PRO A 141 8.60 2.27 -11.20
C PRO A 141 8.40 1.44 -9.93
N ARG A 142 7.79 2.03 -8.91
CA ARG A 142 7.51 1.35 -7.64
C ARG A 142 6.47 0.24 -7.80
N LEU A 143 5.59 0.30 -8.80
CA LEU A 143 4.54 -0.71 -8.98
C LEU A 143 5.15 -2.10 -9.21
N TRP A 144 6.06 -2.22 -10.17
CA TRP A 144 6.72 -3.48 -10.50
C TRP A 144 7.85 -3.82 -9.52
N GLN A 145 8.33 -2.85 -8.72
CA GLN A 145 9.20 -3.12 -7.56
C GLN A 145 8.43 -3.57 -6.30
N THR A 146 7.09 -3.53 -6.34
CA THR A 146 6.22 -3.89 -5.21
C THR A 146 5.43 -5.17 -5.46
N LEU A 147 4.92 -5.35 -6.68
CA LEU A 147 4.05 -6.45 -7.08
C LEU A 147 4.71 -7.32 -8.15
N VAL A 148 4.46 -8.63 -8.10
CA VAL A 148 4.88 -9.56 -9.15
C VAL A 148 4.25 -9.03 -10.44
N PHE A 149 5.05 -9.00 -11.50
CA PHE A 149 4.72 -8.38 -12.77
C PHE A 149 5.23 -9.26 -13.91
N PRO A 150 4.73 -9.11 -15.14
CA PRO A 150 5.28 -9.84 -16.29
C PRO A 150 6.77 -9.54 -16.51
N GLY A 151 7.60 -10.60 -16.55
CA GLY A 151 9.07 -10.48 -16.56
C GLY A 151 9.71 -10.49 -15.17
N TYR A 152 8.95 -10.67 -14.09
CA TYR A 152 9.48 -10.78 -12.74
C TYR A 152 10.37 -12.02 -12.58
N VAL A 153 11.60 -11.81 -12.09
CA VAL A 153 12.51 -12.87 -11.66
C VAL A 153 12.74 -12.72 -10.16
N ARG A 154 12.39 -13.76 -9.40
CA ARG A 154 12.55 -13.77 -7.96
C ARG A 154 14.04 -13.73 -7.59
N VAL A 155 14.38 -13.00 -6.52
CA VAL A 155 15.75 -13.00 -5.99
C VAL A 155 16.21 -14.43 -5.70
N GLY A 156 17.43 -14.75 -6.13
CA GLY A 156 17.99 -16.10 -5.97
C GLY A 156 17.50 -17.13 -6.99
N THR A 157 16.72 -16.73 -8.00
CA THR A 157 16.33 -17.59 -9.14
C THR A 157 16.78 -16.98 -10.47
N SER A 158 16.60 -17.72 -11.56
CA SER A 158 16.96 -17.29 -12.93
C SER A 158 15.81 -17.38 -13.93
N ALA A 159 14.70 -18.01 -13.55
CA ALA A 159 13.51 -18.14 -14.38
C ALA A 159 12.49 -17.07 -14.01
N GLU A 160 11.77 -16.58 -15.01
CA GLU A 160 10.61 -15.72 -14.80
C GLU A 160 9.55 -16.49 -14.00
N ALA A 161 8.92 -15.77 -13.06
CA ALA A 161 7.85 -16.26 -12.23
C ALA A 161 6.63 -15.38 -12.41
N LEU A 162 5.47 -16.01 -12.49
CA LEU A 162 4.19 -15.34 -12.56
C LEU A 162 3.58 -15.21 -11.16
N THR A 163 2.53 -14.42 -11.06
CA THR A 163 1.70 -14.35 -9.85
C THR A 163 1.14 -15.74 -9.53
N ASP A 164 1.33 -16.23 -8.30
CA ASP A 164 0.86 -17.55 -7.86
C ASP A 164 -0.51 -17.42 -7.18
N PHE A 165 -1.55 -17.92 -7.85
CA PHE A 165 -2.94 -17.84 -7.38
C PHE A 165 -3.26 -18.73 -6.19
N ASN A 166 -2.35 -19.61 -5.76
CA ASN A 166 -2.48 -20.32 -4.49
C ASN A 166 -1.97 -19.49 -3.30
N GLN A 167 -1.12 -18.50 -3.55
CA GLN A 167 -0.42 -17.70 -2.54
C GLN A 167 -0.99 -16.27 -2.42
N ASN A 168 -1.95 -15.90 -3.26
CA ASN A 168 -2.65 -14.62 -3.15
C ASN A 168 -4.09 -14.71 -3.68
N THR A 169 -4.99 -13.90 -3.14
CA THR A 169 -6.44 -13.99 -3.43
C THR A 169 -6.93 -12.99 -4.47
N THR A 170 -6.10 -12.07 -4.94
CA THR A 170 -6.51 -10.97 -5.84
C THR A 170 -5.88 -11.05 -7.24
N GLY A 171 -4.95 -11.96 -7.47
CA GLY A 171 -4.09 -11.99 -8.65
C GLY A 171 -2.92 -11.00 -8.59
N TYR A 172 -2.90 -10.07 -7.64
CA TYR A 172 -1.83 -9.11 -7.43
C TYR A 172 -0.91 -9.54 -6.29
N MET A 173 -0.01 -10.49 -6.59
CA MET A 173 0.96 -10.99 -5.63
C MET A 173 1.99 -9.92 -5.26
N ILE A 174 2.32 -9.83 -3.98
CA ILE A 174 3.26 -8.84 -3.43
C ILE A 174 4.66 -9.47 -3.39
N HIS A 175 5.68 -8.75 -3.87
CA HIS A 175 7.09 -9.17 -3.72
C HIS A 175 7.99 -8.13 -3.03
N LYS A 176 7.44 -6.98 -2.62
CA LYS A 176 8.19 -6.04 -1.80
C LYS A 176 8.75 -6.77 -0.58
N ARG A 177 10.07 -6.73 -0.38
CA ARG A 177 10.83 -7.42 0.70
C ARG A 177 10.79 -8.96 0.68
N VAL A 178 10.09 -9.58 -0.27
CA VAL A 178 10.13 -11.03 -0.48
C VAL A 178 11.55 -11.45 -0.87
N GLY A 179 12.09 -12.41 -0.12
CA GLY A 179 13.44 -12.92 -0.30
C GLY A 179 13.49 -14.16 -1.21
N PRO A 180 14.66 -14.83 -1.28
CA PRO A 180 14.83 -16.05 -2.06
C PRO A 180 13.98 -17.22 -1.56
N PRO A 181 13.72 -18.25 -2.41
CA PRO A 181 12.87 -19.39 -2.06
C PRO A 181 13.25 -20.15 -0.78
N ILE A 182 14.54 -20.13 -0.39
CA ILE A 182 15.02 -20.76 0.85
C ILE A 182 14.33 -20.19 2.11
N GLU A 183 13.70 -19.02 2.02
CA GLU A 183 13.02 -18.36 3.13
C GLU A 183 11.51 -18.67 3.24
N ASP A 184 10.94 -19.41 2.28
CA ASP A 184 9.49 -19.65 2.20
C ASP A 184 8.92 -20.42 3.39
N GLN A 185 9.75 -21.21 4.08
CA GLN A 185 9.33 -22.10 5.17
C GLN A 185 9.87 -21.71 6.55
N GLY A 186 10.65 -20.64 6.66
CA GLY A 186 11.30 -20.26 7.93
C GLY A 186 11.52 -18.76 8.12
N GLY A 187 11.21 -17.94 7.12
CA GLY A 187 11.49 -16.51 7.15
C GLY A 187 12.95 -16.20 6.81
N GLY A 188 13.28 -14.93 6.94
CA GLY A 188 14.59 -14.39 6.58
C GLY A 188 15.24 -13.62 7.72
N LEU A 189 16.55 -13.40 7.58
CA LEU A 189 17.35 -12.58 8.48
C LEU A 189 17.51 -11.16 7.91
N ARG A 190 16.48 -10.59 7.28
CA ARG A 190 16.51 -9.18 6.84
C ARG A 190 15.87 -8.29 7.86
N ASP A 191 16.59 -7.25 8.23
CA ASP A 191 16.13 -6.23 9.16
C ASP A 191 14.74 -5.69 8.81
N VAL A 192 13.91 -5.49 9.83
CA VAL A 192 12.60 -4.87 9.67
C VAL A 192 12.76 -3.36 9.80
N ILE A 193 12.57 -2.64 8.70
CA ILE A 193 12.54 -1.19 8.72
C ILE A 193 11.31 -0.73 9.52
N MET A 194 11.54 0.08 10.56
CA MET A 194 10.50 0.63 11.42
C MET A 194 10.28 2.13 11.17
N ILE A 195 11.36 2.86 10.86
CA ILE A 195 11.35 4.28 10.51
C ILE A 195 12.43 4.51 9.44
N ARG A 196 12.08 5.18 8.34
CA ARG A 196 13.02 5.55 7.28
C ARG A 196 12.80 6.97 6.79
N TYR A 197 13.80 7.53 6.15
CA TYR A 197 13.85 8.96 5.85
C TYR A 197 12.72 9.44 4.93
N ALA A 198 12.29 8.63 3.94
CA ALA A 198 11.15 9.00 3.09
C ALA A 198 9.86 9.27 3.88
N GLU A 199 9.63 8.57 4.98
CA GLU A 199 8.49 8.84 5.86
C GLU A 199 8.60 10.23 6.49
N VAL A 200 9.79 10.64 6.92
CA VAL A 200 10.02 11.97 7.51
C VAL A 200 9.78 13.07 6.46
N LEU A 201 10.23 12.86 5.22
CA LEU A 201 9.96 13.77 4.11
C LEU A 201 8.46 13.90 3.85
N LEU A 202 7.73 12.79 3.87
CA LEU A 202 6.27 12.78 3.72
C LEU A 202 5.57 13.44 4.91
N ASN A 203 6.04 13.22 6.14
CA ASN A 203 5.47 13.85 7.34
C ASN A 203 5.64 15.37 7.28
N TYR A 204 6.82 15.86 6.86
CA TYR A 204 7.09 17.28 6.65
C TYR A 204 6.12 17.90 5.63
N ALA A 205 6.04 17.32 4.44
CA ALA A 205 5.19 17.82 3.36
C ALA A 205 3.71 17.83 3.77
N GLU A 206 3.23 16.73 4.36
CA GLU A 206 1.83 16.62 4.78
C GLU A 206 1.51 17.63 5.88
N ALA A 207 2.35 17.78 6.91
CA ALA A 207 2.11 18.75 7.98
C ALA A 207 2.08 20.20 7.45
N LYS A 208 2.96 20.55 6.50
CA LYS A 208 2.93 21.88 5.85
C LYS A 208 1.69 22.10 4.98
N ALA A 209 1.25 21.06 4.26
CA ALA A 209 0.02 21.11 3.48
C ALA A 209 -1.21 21.31 4.39
N GLU A 210 -1.29 20.55 5.49
CA GLU A 210 -2.36 20.62 6.48
C GLU A 210 -2.44 21.99 7.19
N LEU A 211 -1.31 22.69 7.29
CA LEU A 211 -1.18 24.06 7.81
C LEU A 211 -1.48 25.14 6.74
N GLY A 212 -1.56 24.78 5.45
CA GLY A 212 -1.76 25.72 4.35
C GLY A 212 -0.53 26.57 4.03
N ILE A 213 0.68 26.09 4.35
CA ILE A 213 1.94 26.83 4.20
C ILE A 213 2.97 26.09 3.33
N LEU A 214 2.54 25.05 2.61
CA LEU A 214 3.39 24.30 1.69
C LEU A 214 3.76 25.16 0.47
N THR A 215 5.03 25.17 0.09
CA THR A 215 5.55 25.82 -1.12
C THR A 215 6.18 24.81 -2.08
N GLN A 216 6.56 25.27 -3.28
CA GLN A 216 7.29 24.43 -4.23
C GLN A 216 8.65 23.99 -3.67
N GLU A 217 9.36 24.90 -2.98
CA GLU A 217 10.65 24.60 -2.38
C GLU A 217 10.54 23.49 -1.33
N ASP A 218 9.44 23.46 -0.56
CA ASP A 218 9.18 22.38 0.39
C ASP A 218 9.01 21.03 -0.31
N LEU A 219 8.29 20.99 -1.42
CA LEU A 219 8.12 19.79 -2.24
C LEU A 219 9.48 19.32 -2.80
N ASP A 220 10.29 20.26 -3.28
CA ASP A 220 11.59 19.99 -3.90
C ASP A 220 12.58 19.34 -2.93
N ILE A 221 12.53 19.70 -1.64
CA ILE A 221 13.36 19.10 -0.59
C ILE A 221 12.71 17.90 0.10
N SER A 222 11.49 17.48 -0.29
CA SER A 222 10.76 16.38 0.35
C SER A 222 10.21 15.37 -0.66
N VAL A 223 8.95 15.49 -1.07
CA VAL A 223 8.24 14.58 -1.98
C VAL A 223 9.00 14.40 -3.29
N ASN A 224 9.60 15.46 -3.83
CA ASN A 224 10.30 15.39 -5.11
C ASN A 224 11.63 14.65 -5.02
N LEU A 225 12.23 14.51 -3.83
CA LEU A 225 13.38 13.61 -3.63
C LEU A 225 12.97 12.14 -3.76
N ILE A 226 11.78 11.78 -3.26
CA ILE A 226 11.21 10.44 -3.38
C ILE A 226 10.87 10.12 -4.83
N ARG A 227 10.17 11.05 -5.51
CA ARG A 227 9.81 10.90 -6.94
C ARG A 227 11.05 10.81 -7.83
N LYS A 228 12.11 11.58 -7.52
CA LYS A 228 13.39 11.56 -8.25
C LYS A 228 14.07 10.20 -8.20
N ARG A 229 14.05 9.48 -7.06
CA ARG A 229 14.64 8.13 -6.95
C ARG A 229 14.10 7.17 -8.02
N VAL A 230 12.85 7.35 -8.41
CA VAL A 230 12.15 6.49 -9.38
C VAL A 230 11.86 7.20 -10.69
N ASN A 231 12.60 8.27 -10.99
CA ASN A 231 12.51 9.04 -12.24
C ASN A 231 11.08 9.50 -12.59
N LEU A 232 10.23 9.75 -11.58
CA LEU A 232 8.94 10.39 -11.79
C LEU A 232 9.13 11.91 -11.92
N PRO A 233 8.33 12.59 -12.76
CA PRO A 233 8.32 14.04 -12.82
C PRO A 233 8.03 14.65 -11.43
N PRO A 234 8.63 15.80 -11.08
CA PRO A 234 8.38 16.43 -9.79
C PRO A 234 6.91 16.82 -9.64
N LEU A 235 6.39 16.71 -8.41
CA LEU A 235 5.11 17.27 -8.02
C LEU A 235 5.20 18.80 -8.01
N SER A 236 4.21 19.44 -8.62
CA SER A 236 4.06 20.89 -8.66
C SER A 236 3.06 21.35 -7.61
N ILE A 237 3.35 22.46 -6.93
CA ILE A 237 2.43 23.13 -6.00
C ILE A 237 1.13 23.59 -6.70
N ASN A 238 1.17 23.72 -8.03
CA ASN A 238 0.03 24.11 -8.86
C ASN A 238 -0.68 22.91 -9.52
N SER A 239 -0.40 21.67 -9.11
CA SER A 239 -1.12 20.51 -9.65
C SER A 239 -2.62 20.66 -9.37
N PRO A 240 -3.48 20.38 -10.38
CA PRO A 240 -4.92 20.51 -10.21
C PRO A 240 -5.46 19.43 -9.26
N LEU A 241 -6.64 19.68 -8.69
CA LEU A 241 -7.40 18.67 -7.97
C LEU A 241 -7.67 17.47 -8.89
N ASP A 242 -7.25 16.28 -8.48
CA ASP A 242 -7.65 15.04 -9.14
C ASP A 242 -9.10 14.70 -8.75
N PRO A 243 -10.05 14.67 -9.70
CA PRO A 243 -11.45 14.37 -9.40
C PRO A 243 -11.67 12.99 -8.76
N TYR A 244 -10.81 12.01 -9.06
CA TYR A 244 -10.89 10.69 -8.44
C TYR A 244 -10.51 10.76 -6.96
N LEU A 245 -9.47 11.50 -6.60
CA LEU A 245 -9.08 11.64 -5.20
C LEU A 245 -10.10 12.45 -4.40
N ASP A 246 -10.70 13.48 -5.02
CA ASP A 246 -11.75 14.30 -4.41
C ASP A 246 -13.01 13.50 -4.10
N ASP A 247 -13.41 12.57 -4.97
CA ASP A 247 -14.51 11.63 -4.72
C ASP A 247 -14.13 10.57 -3.67
N TYR A 248 -12.88 10.10 -3.70
CA TYR A 248 -12.40 9.01 -2.85
C TYR A 248 -12.20 9.41 -1.38
N TYR A 249 -11.69 10.61 -1.11
CA TYR A 249 -11.45 11.13 0.24
C TYR A 249 -12.49 12.18 0.62
N LYS A 250 -13.21 11.96 1.72
CA LYS A 250 -14.40 12.78 2.05
C LYS A 250 -14.13 13.96 2.97
N ASN A 251 -12.96 14.02 3.61
CA ASN A 251 -12.69 15.03 4.64
C ASN A 251 -11.79 16.18 4.17
N THR A 252 -11.36 16.19 2.91
CA THR A 252 -10.60 17.30 2.32
C THR A 252 -10.67 17.28 0.79
N SER A 253 -10.68 18.47 0.20
CA SER A 253 -10.59 18.70 -1.25
C SER A 253 -9.34 19.53 -1.60
N ASP A 254 -8.35 19.59 -0.71
CA ASP A 254 -7.09 20.28 -0.98
C ASP A 254 -6.22 19.42 -1.92
N PRO A 255 -5.85 19.91 -3.13
CA PRO A 255 -5.10 19.12 -4.09
C PRO A 255 -3.77 18.59 -3.56
N MET A 256 -3.06 19.39 -2.75
CA MET A 256 -1.74 19.04 -2.25
C MET A 256 -1.82 18.03 -1.12
N ILE A 257 -2.79 18.16 -0.22
CA ILE A 257 -3.05 17.12 0.78
C ILE A 257 -3.35 15.80 0.07
N LEU A 258 -4.25 15.79 -0.90
CA LEU A 258 -4.65 14.57 -1.61
C LEU A 258 -3.50 13.91 -2.40
N GLU A 259 -2.68 14.69 -3.11
CA GLU A 259 -1.50 14.16 -3.81
C GLU A 259 -0.43 13.63 -2.84
N ILE A 260 -0.21 14.29 -1.69
CA ILE A 260 0.71 13.80 -0.67
C ILE A 260 0.18 12.50 -0.04
N ARG A 261 -1.14 12.36 0.16
CA ARG A 261 -1.75 11.09 0.60
C ARG A 261 -1.55 9.96 -0.40
N ARG A 262 -1.67 10.23 -1.71
CA ARG A 262 -1.36 9.26 -2.79
C ARG A 262 0.12 8.86 -2.72
N GLU A 263 1.02 9.83 -2.71
CA GLU A 263 2.46 9.58 -2.66
C GLU A 263 2.83 8.75 -1.43
N ARG A 264 2.27 9.09 -0.26
CA ARG A 264 2.45 8.34 0.99
C ARG A 264 1.95 6.90 0.89
N ARG A 265 0.77 6.69 0.28
CA ARG A 265 0.19 5.35 0.10
C ARG A 265 1.07 4.47 -0.77
N VAL A 266 1.60 5.01 -1.87
CA VAL A 266 2.48 4.30 -2.80
C VAL A 266 3.84 4.06 -2.17
N GLU A 267 4.46 5.10 -1.63
CA GLU A 267 5.80 5.04 -1.07
C GLU A 267 5.88 4.08 0.13
N LEU A 268 4.86 4.05 0.99
CA LEU A 268 4.83 3.25 2.21
C LEU A 268 3.95 1.99 2.09
N ALA A 269 3.64 1.54 0.86
CA ALA A 269 2.84 0.35 0.62
C ALA A 269 3.44 -0.87 1.34
N PHE A 270 2.60 -1.62 2.06
CA PHE A 270 2.99 -2.81 2.85
C PHE A 270 4.01 -2.57 3.98
N GLU A 271 4.13 -1.32 4.46
CA GLU A 271 4.96 -0.95 5.62
C GLU A 271 4.12 -0.63 6.88
N GLY A 272 2.81 -0.90 6.87
CA GLY A 272 1.94 -0.83 8.05
C GLY A 272 1.25 0.52 8.32
N PHE A 273 1.31 1.47 7.38
CA PHE A 273 0.79 2.83 7.60
C PHE A 273 -0.68 3.04 7.23
N ARG A 274 -1.18 2.35 6.20
CA ARG A 274 -2.47 2.68 5.56
C ARG A 274 -3.65 2.72 6.54
N THR A 275 -3.74 1.76 7.47
CA THR A 275 -4.84 1.72 8.44
C THR A 275 -4.85 2.96 9.33
N GLU A 276 -3.70 3.32 9.89
CA GLU A 276 -3.59 4.46 10.82
C GLU A 276 -3.68 5.80 10.07
N ASP A 277 -3.22 5.87 8.82
CA ASP A 277 -3.44 7.00 7.93
C ASP A 277 -4.94 7.23 7.65
N LEU A 278 -5.69 6.18 7.32
CA LEU A 278 -7.15 6.30 7.12
C LEU A 278 -7.89 6.74 8.39
N LYS A 279 -7.49 6.23 9.56
CA LYS A 279 -8.08 6.62 10.85
C LYS A 279 -7.85 8.10 11.16
N ARG A 280 -6.60 8.59 11.06
CA ARG A 280 -6.27 10.00 11.35
C ARG A 280 -6.86 10.99 10.35
N TRP A 281 -7.12 10.55 9.12
CA TRP A 281 -7.84 11.36 8.13
C TRP A 281 -9.37 11.28 8.26
N LYS A 282 -9.89 10.45 9.17
CA LYS A 282 -11.32 10.18 9.35
C LYS A 282 -11.99 9.60 8.09
N GLU A 283 -11.29 8.73 7.39
CA GLU A 283 -11.71 8.11 6.12
C GLU A 283 -12.21 6.67 6.33
N GLY A 284 -12.95 6.45 7.41
CA GLY A 284 -13.39 5.13 7.86
C GLY A 284 -14.29 4.40 6.86
N GLN A 285 -15.01 5.14 6.01
CA GLN A 285 -15.80 4.54 4.92
C GLN A 285 -14.94 3.68 3.99
N LEU A 286 -13.65 3.99 3.82
CA LEU A 286 -12.74 3.24 2.96
C LEU A 286 -12.40 1.85 3.51
N PHE A 287 -12.67 1.58 4.79
CA PHE A 287 -12.62 0.21 5.34
C PHE A 287 -13.83 -0.66 4.93
N ARG A 288 -14.80 -0.08 4.21
CA ARG A 288 -15.97 -0.78 3.66
C ARG A 288 -15.93 -0.91 2.14
N ASP A 289 -14.92 -0.35 1.50
CA ASP A 289 -14.68 -0.55 0.08
C ASP A 289 -14.49 -2.04 -0.20
N ARG A 290 -15.17 -2.52 -1.25
CA ARG A 290 -14.96 -3.90 -1.69
C ARG A 290 -13.56 -4.03 -2.25
N TYR A 291 -12.80 -4.97 -1.71
CA TYR A 291 -11.51 -5.34 -2.29
C TYR A 291 -11.74 -5.93 -3.68
N GLN A 292 -10.95 -5.44 -4.64
CA GLN A 292 -10.98 -5.87 -6.02
C GLN A 292 -9.57 -6.26 -6.44
N GLY A 293 -9.46 -7.36 -7.17
CA GLY A 293 -8.25 -7.88 -7.77
C GLY A 293 -8.18 -7.61 -9.26
N MET A 294 -7.41 -8.44 -9.94
CA MET A 294 -7.23 -8.36 -11.38
C MET A 294 -8.51 -8.68 -12.14
N TYR A 295 -8.59 -8.17 -13.37
CA TYR A 295 -9.71 -8.43 -14.25
C TYR A 295 -9.64 -9.83 -14.87
N ILE A 296 -10.76 -10.55 -14.81
CA ILE A 296 -10.98 -11.84 -15.45
C ILE A 296 -12.04 -11.66 -16.53
N LYS A 297 -11.67 -11.94 -17.79
CA LYS A 297 -12.55 -11.72 -18.95
C LYS A 297 -13.74 -12.68 -18.96
N GLU A 298 -13.52 -13.94 -18.59
CA GLU A 298 -14.54 -14.96 -18.53
C GLU A 298 -14.02 -16.16 -17.71
N PHE A 299 -14.90 -16.89 -17.04
CA PHE A 299 -14.56 -18.19 -16.50
C PHE A 299 -14.22 -19.20 -17.62
N ASN A 300 -13.51 -20.26 -17.24
CA ASN A 300 -13.26 -21.41 -18.11
C ASN A 300 -12.53 -21.06 -19.43
N THR A 301 -11.76 -19.98 -19.39
CA THR A 301 -10.97 -19.49 -20.52
C THR A 301 -9.51 -19.42 -20.12
N TYR A 302 -8.63 -19.76 -21.06
CA TYR A 302 -7.19 -19.62 -20.90
C TYR A 302 -6.77 -18.15 -21.02
N ILE A 303 -5.98 -17.68 -20.06
CA ILE A 303 -5.49 -16.30 -19.95
C ILE A 303 -3.97 -16.34 -20.00
N ASP A 304 -3.41 -15.56 -20.92
CA ASP A 304 -1.99 -15.25 -21.02
C ASP A 304 -1.73 -13.99 -20.16
N LEU A 305 -0.91 -14.14 -19.11
CA LEU A 305 -0.64 -13.09 -18.13
C LEU A 305 0.54 -12.22 -18.52
N ASN A 306 1.49 -12.76 -19.29
CA ASN A 306 2.73 -12.07 -19.66
C ASN A 306 2.81 -11.67 -21.14
N ASN A 307 1.80 -12.01 -21.95
CA ASN A 307 1.72 -11.85 -23.40
C ASN A 307 2.84 -12.60 -24.16
N ASP A 308 3.27 -13.77 -23.68
CA ASP A 308 4.26 -14.61 -24.38
C ASP A 308 3.66 -15.54 -25.45
N GLY A 309 2.33 -15.54 -25.58
CA GLY A 309 1.59 -16.37 -26.53
C GLY A 309 1.18 -17.74 -25.98
N SER A 310 1.56 -18.06 -24.74
CA SER A 310 1.16 -19.27 -24.02
C SER A 310 0.18 -18.91 -22.89
N PRO A 311 -0.78 -19.78 -22.58
CA PRO A 311 -1.67 -19.54 -21.47
C PRO A 311 -0.98 -19.84 -20.13
N ASP A 312 -1.30 -19.02 -19.13
CA ASP A 312 -0.73 -19.10 -17.78
C ASP A 312 -1.78 -19.40 -16.71
N LEU A 313 -3.04 -19.03 -16.97
CA LEU A 313 -4.12 -19.06 -15.99
C LEU A 313 -5.41 -19.57 -16.62
N TYR A 314 -6.12 -20.39 -15.85
CA TYR A 314 -7.47 -20.83 -16.15
C TYR A 314 -8.32 -20.69 -14.88
N VAL A 315 -9.31 -19.79 -14.92
CA VAL A 315 -10.14 -19.47 -13.74
C VAL A 315 -11.44 -20.27 -13.78
N LEU A 316 -11.75 -20.93 -12.66
CA LEU A 316 -12.91 -21.80 -12.48
C LEU A 316 -13.83 -21.26 -11.38
N LYS A 317 -15.13 -21.57 -11.50
CA LYS A 317 -16.05 -21.46 -10.36
C LYS A 317 -15.72 -22.53 -9.32
N ASN A 318 -16.10 -22.31 -8.07
CA ASN A 318 -15.74 -23.21 -6.96
C ASN A 318 -16.19 -24.66 -7.19
N ASN A 319 -17.38 -24.86 -7.76
CA ASN A 319 -17.98 -26.18 -8.00
C ASN A 319 -17.51 -26.87 -9.29
N GLN A 320 -16.54 -26.29 -10.01
CA GLN A 320 -16.06 -26.83 -11.28
C GLN A 320 -14.77 -27.63 -11.10
N THR A 321 -14.60 -28.64 -11.97
CA THR A 321 -13.35 -29.38 -12.09
C THR A 321 -12.53 -28.85 -13.27
N PRO A 322 -11.20 -28.71 -13.12
CA PRO A 322 -10.32 -28.41 -14.23
C PRO A 322 -10.51 -29.41 -15.39
N PRO A 323 -10.31 -28.97 -16.65
CA PRO A 323 -10.28 -29.85 -17.80
C PRO A 323 -9.34 -31.05 -17.59
N SER A 324 -9.69 -32.21 -18.16
CA SER A 324 -8.86 -33.42 -18.07
C SER A 324 -7.54 -33.27 -18.84
N ASP A 325 -7.57 -32.54 -19.94
CA ASP A 325 -6.47 -32.19 -20.84
C ASP A 325 -5.73 -30.95 -20.34
N ARG A 326 -5.02 -31.09 -19.22
CA ARG A 326 -4.28 -29.97 -18.64
C ARG A 326 -3.09 -29.57 -19.49
N ILE A 327 -2.91 -28.27 -19.66
CA ILE A 327 -1.73 -27.67 -20.30
C ILE A 327 -0.65 -27.49 -19.24
N ALA A 328 0.57 -27.96 -19.53
CA ALA A 328 1.71 -27.77 -18.63
C ALA A 328 2.02 -26.27 -18.47
N GLY A 329 2.28 -25.83 -17.24
CA GLY A 329 2.54 -24.42 -16.93
C GLY A 329 1.29 -23.60 -16.56
N VAL A 330 0.10 -24.01 -16.97
CA VAL A 330 -1.15 -23.30 -16.63
C VAL A 330 -1.54 -23.52 -15.17
N GLN A 331 -1.81 -22.42 -14.48
CA GLN A 331 -2.43 -22.40 -13.15
C GLN A 331 -3.95 -22.55 -13.28
N TYR A 332 -4.52 -23.59 -12.66
CA TYR A 332 -5.96 -23.82 -12.63
C TYR A 332 -6.54 -23.29 -11.31
N PHE A 333 -6.93 -22.02 -11.31
CA PHE A 333 -7.40 -21.32 -10.11
C PHE A 333 -8.91 -21.47 -9.95
N ARG A 334 -9.34 -22.05 -8.83
CA ARG A 334 -10.76 -22.08 -8.43
C ARG A 334 -11.04 -20.95 -7.47
N LEU A 335 -12.06 -20.14 -7.75
CA LEU A 335 -12.56 -19.18 -6.77
C LEU A 335 -13.12 -19.91 -5.55
N ALA A 336 -12.86 -19.38 -4.35
CA ALA A 336 -13.50 -19.84 -3.12
C ALA A 336 -15.00 -19.48 -3.09
N ASP A 337 -15.79 -20.16 -2.26
CA ASP A 337 -17.24 -19.86 -2.10
C ASP A 337 -17.54 -18.43 -1.68
N VAL A 338 -16.61 -17.82 -0.95
CA VAL A 338 -16.71 -16.42 -0.50
C VAL A 338 -16.23 -15.42 -1.53
N ALA A 339 -15.70 -15.87 -2.67
CA ALA A 339 -15.19 -15.01 -3.74
C ALA A 339 -16.17 -14.93 -4.91
N ALA A 340 -16.05 -13.90 -5.73
CA ALA A 340 -16.86 -13.67 -6.92
C ALA A 340 -16.08 -12.90 -7.99
N LEU A 341 -16.65 -12.75 -9.19
CA LEU A 341 -16.24 -11.72 -10.13
C LEU A 341 -17.22 -10.55 -10.06
N SER A 342 -16.74 -9.32 -10.28
CA SER A 342 -17.55 -8.11 -10.08
C SER A 342 -18.81 -8.02 -10.93
N GLU A 343 -18.82 -8.66 -12.11
CA GLU A 343 -19.95 -8.71 -13.04
C GLU A 343 -20.58 -10.12 -13.13
N GLY A 344 -20.38 -10.95 -12.10
CA GLY A 344 -20.91 -12.31 -12.02
C GLY A 344 -20.10 -13.34 -12.81
N GLU A 345 -20.09 -13.26 -14.14
CA GLU A 345 -19.42 -14.21 -15.04
C GLU A 345 -18.05 -13.70 -15.56
N TYR A 346 -17.81 -12.41 -15.40
CA TYR A 346 -16.58 -11.71 -15.75
C TYR A 346 -16.37 -10.55 -14.76
N GLY A 347 -15.27 -9.82 -14.89
CA GLY A 347 -14.99 -8.65 -14.06
C GLY A 347 -13.80 -8.85 -13.13
N ARG A 348 -13.64 -7.94 -12.17
CA ARG A 348 -12.53 -8.01 -11.22
C ARG A 348 -12.78 -9.07 -10.17
N ILE A 349 -11.73 -9.78 -9.77
CA ILE A 349 -11.81 -10.73 -8.65
C ILE A 349 -12.24 -9.98 -7.40
N ILE A 350 -13.29 -10.45 -6.73
CA ILE A 350 -13.70 -10.01 -5.41
C ILE A 350 -13.36 -11.16 -4.46
N PRO A 351 -12.26 -11.07 -3.68
CA PRO A 351 -11.82 -12.18 -2.82
C PRO A 351 -12.82 -12.50 -1.70
N TYR A 352 -13.59 -11.48 -1.27
CA TYR A 352 -14.64 -11.61 -0.25
C TYR A 352 -15.87 -10.82 -0.69
N SER A 353 -16.93 -11.53 -1.10
CA SER A 353 -18.16 -10.96 -1.66
C SER A 353 -19.14 -10.47 -0.59
N ARG A 354 -18.89 -10.77 0.69
CA ARG A 354 -19.71 -10.31 1.81
C ARG A 354 -19.63 -8.79 1.93
N GLU A 355 -20.80 -8.16 1.85
CA GLU A 355 -20.94 -6.74 2.17
C GLU A 355 -20.74 -6.51 3.67
N LEU A 356 -19.93 -5.51 3.99
CA LEU A 356 -19.73 -5.05 5.36
C LEU A 356 -20.75 -3.95 5.68
N PRO A 357 -21.27 -3.88 6.92
CA PRO A 357 -22.11 -2.77 7.34
C PRO A 357 -21.34 -1.45 7.24
N GLU A 358 -22.05 -0.33 7.14
CA GLU A 358 -21.43 1.01 7.15
C GLU A 358 -20.46 1.18 8.34
N PHE A 359 -19.31 1.80 8.09
CA PHE A 359 -18.35 2.14 9.15
C PHE A 359 -18.97 3.15 10.12
N LYS A 360 -18.94 2.84 11.40
CA LYS A 360 -19.47 3.70 12.46
C LYS A 360 -18.35 4.48 13.13
N ASP A 361 -18.65 5.71 13.55
CA ASP A 361 -17.65 6.59 14.18
C ASP A 361 -16.96 5.97 15.41
N TRP A 362 -17.62 5.07 16.14
CA TRP A 362 -16.99 4.39 17.28
C TRP A 362 -15.93 3.35 16.88
N GLU A 363 -15.89 2.93 15.61
CA GLU A 363 -14.93 1.95 15.09
C GLU A 363 -13.54 2.55 14.79
N TYR A 364 -13.36 3.87 14.94
CA TYR A 364 -12.03 4.49 14.90
C TYR A 364 -11.16 4.10 16.10
N LEU A 365 -11.78 3.65 17.20
CA LEU A 365 -11.10 3.04 18.35
C LEU A 365 -11.37 1.54 18.36
N ASN A 366 -10.38 0.73 18.74
CA ASN A 366 -10.55 -0.71 18.92
C ASN A 366 -11.32 -1.02 20.20
N PRO A 367 -12.03 -2.16 20.31
CA PRO A 367 -12.59 -2.59 21.58
C PRO A 367 -11.47 -2.91 22.59
N ILE A 368 -11.74 -2.66 23.86
CA ILE A 368 -10.95 -3.19 24.98
C ILE A 368 -11.34 -4.66 25.18
N PRO A 369 -10.38 -5.60 25.22
CA PRO A 369 -10.65 -7.01 25.47
C PRO A 369 -11.39 -7.24 26.80
N THR A 370 -12.33 -8.19 26.81
CA THR A 370 -13.16 -8.51 27.99
C THR A 370 -12.33 -8.94 29.19
N GLU A 371 -11.20 -9.61 28.96
CA GLU A 371 -10.24 -10.02 29.99
C GLU A 371 -9.66 -8.80 30.72
N GLU A 372 -9.31 -7.74 29.99
CA GLU A 372 -8.76 -6.50 30.57
C GLU A 372 -9.82 -5.75 31.41
N LEU A 373 -11.06 -5.69 30.91
CA LEU A 373 -12.20 -5.14 31.68
C LEU A 373 -12.52 -5.98 32.92
N THR A 374 -12.23 -7.29 32.87
CA THR A 374 -12.42 -8.19 34.00
C THR A 374 -11.36 -7.98 35.07
N LEU A 375 -10.10 -7.86 34.65
CA LEU A 375 -8.94 -7.65 35.53
C LEU A 375 -8.96 -6.28 36.19
N ASN A 376 -9.35 -5.23 35.46
CA ASN A 376 -9.36 -3.86 35.97
C ASN A 376 -10.76 -3.23 35.88
N LYS A 377 -11.49 -3.23 37.01
CA LYS A 377 -12.84 -2.66 37.11
C LYS A 377 -12.91 -1.14 36.96
N MET A 378 -11.77 -0.45 36.91
CA MET A 378 -11.71 0.99 36.60
C MET A 378 -11.72 1.26 35.09
N LEU A 379 -11.40 0.26 34.26
CA LEU A 379 -11.52 0.38 32.80
C LEU A 379 -12.99 0.34 32.40
N LYS A 380 -13.34 1.22 31.47
CA LYS A 380 -14.63 1.20 30.76
C LYS A 380 -14.35 0.94 29.30
N GLN A 381 -15.25 0.23 28.65
CA GLN A 381 -15.17 -0.02 27.22
C GLN A 381 -15.14 1.31 26.44
N ASN A 382 -14.51 1.29 25.26
CA ASN A 382 -14.57 2.40 24.34
C ASN A 382 -16.02 2.63 23.87
N PRO A 383 -16.51 3.89 23.84
CA PRO A 383 -17.90 4.18 23.51
C PRO A 383 -18.35 3.49 22.22
N GLY A 384 -19.56 2.90 22.23
CA GLY A 384 -20.15 2.23 21.06
C GLY A 384 -19.93 0.72 21.02
N TRP A 385 -18.80 0.21 21.50
CA TRP A 385 -18.48 -1.22 21.48
C TRP A 385 -19.34 -2.05 22.46
N ASP A 386 -19.90 -1.42 23.49
CA ASP A 386 -20.85 -2.06 24.42
C ASP A 386 -22.18 -2.49 23.77
N ASN A 387 -22.47 -2.00 22.56
CA ASN A 387 -23.72 -2.29 21.85
C ASN A 387 -23.65 -3.55 20.98
N LEU A 388 -22.47 -4.17 20.84
CA LEU A 388 -22.28 -5.41 20.10
C LEU A 388 -22.65 -6.57 21.03
N ASN A 389 -23.96 -6.83 21.16
CA ASN A 389 -24.49 -8.04 21.78
C ASN A 389 -24.37 -9.24 20.83
#